data_AF-A0AAN7ZUF8-F1
#
_entry.id   AF-A0AAN7ZUF8-F1
#
_cell.length_a   1.000
_cell.length_b   1.000
_cell.length_c   1.000
_cell.angle_alpha   90.00
_cell.angle_beta   90.00
_cell.angle_gamma   90.00
#
_symmetry.space_group_name_H-M   'P 1'
#
loop_
_entity.id
_entity.type
_entity.pdbx_description
1 polymer ?
#
loop_
_entity_poly.entity_id
_entity_poly.type
_entity_poly.pdbx_seq_one_letter_code
_entity_poly.pdbx_strand_id
1 'polypeptide(L)'
;MQESAEEEKKLAIEAGNVEDSFPYITVVVDGGWAKRSYGHSYSSLSGVACIIGQKTQKILYIGVKNKFCYMCATTKREHTCFKNFTGSSASMEQAAIVEGFNQSEKIYGIRCKYVVGDGDSSVYARIQEKVSYGRSVIKLECANHCVRAYTAALHRLIKNRQFQIESRNILKKHVGKISSCTRKVIAKSSDLLNMKMQLKDSFAVVMGNDIKLLEHSPLFLEMEKARDNVIRKADRLLRNVTTNPAERYMSIVSKFTGGKRTNLVMKNMYLTRCAGAALSYNIGSSGFHKKLYSGNKEKYFLNKFCERRSKMKKSPHKRKRRHITTDESQDYGNAASELSAPDLDVEALEIAKNMIMVKLNKDNISDTEENTRGQSANLRWYESRRNRITASVFGRICHLREKTNRTSIIKQIFYSTPINSKAISYGVENEEIAIKRFEMELGAKVDSCGFFICEEYCFLGASPDGVIQNTFLVEVKCLYSIRDKKIRAVLREENNLCVTLNSDNAIEIKKKHNYYFQIQGQLNICNKDLCYLVLFTDVDLEYVSIRKDAEFWNNSILPKLKEFWEKYALPELADPRIPRGLNVSDRS
;
A
#
# COMPACT_ATOMS: atom_id res chain seq x y z
N MET A 1 1.67 34.00 9.90
CA MET A 1 2.71 32.96 9.78
C MET A 1 4.04 33.51 10.23
N GLN A 2 4.50 34.65 9.70
CA GLN A 2 5.70 35.33 10.19
C GLN A 2 5.67 35.59 11.71
N GLU A 3 4.64 36.27 12.23
CA GLU A 3 4.47 36.48 13.68
C GLU A 3 4.52 35.17 14.48
N SER A 4 3.93 34.09 13.94
CA SER A 4 3.92 32.77 14.57
C SER A 4 5.32 32.13 14.60
N ALA A 5 6.13 32.36 13.57
CA ALA A 5 7.51 31.90 13.50
C ALA A 5 8.42 32.70 14.43
N GLU A 6 8.24 34.01 14.52
CA GLU A 6 8.97 34.88 15.45
C GLU A 6 8.70 34.50 16.92
N GLU A 7 7.44 34.21 17.27
CA GLU A 7 7.06 33.72 18.59
C GLU A 7 7.69 32.36 18.91
N GLU A 8 7.65 31.40 17.98
CA GLU A 8 8.29 30.09 18.16
C GLU A 8 9.84 30.23 18.27
N LYS A 9 10.45 31.14 17.50
CA LYS A 9 11.88 31.47 17.57
C LYS A 9 12.26 32.02 18.93
N LYS A 10 11.48 32.97 19.46
CA LYS A 10 11.70 33.55 20.79
C LYS A 10 11.69 32.47 21.86
N LEU A 11 10.67 31.60 21.85
CA LEU A 11 10.56 30.47 22.77
C LEU A 11 11.66 29.40 22.61
N ALA A 12 12.29 29.32 21.43
CA ALA A 12 13.44 28.45 21.20
C ALA A 12 14.70 29.04 21.86
N ILE A 13 14.95 30.34 21.66
CA ILE A 13 16.08 31.07 22.25
C ILE A 13 15.99 31.08 23.77
N GLU A 14 14.82 31.40 24.33
CA GLU A 14 14.59 31.41 25.79
C GLU A 14 14.83 30.03 26.43
N ALA A 15 14.61 28.96 25.69
CA ALA A 15 14.85 27.59 26.14
C ALA A 15 16.29 27.10 25.87
N GLY A 16 17.19 27.96 25.39
CA GLY A 16 18.57 27.60 25.04
C GLY A 16 18.70 26.66 23.84
N ASN A 17 17.66 26.52 23.01
CA ASN A 17 17.66 25.63 21.85
C ASN A 17 18.33 26.31 20.65
N VAL A 18 19.64 26.49 20.71
CA VAL A 18 20.45 27.10 19.64
C VAL A 18 21.60 26.15 19.29
N GLU A 19 21.79 25.91 18.00
CA GLU A 19 22.86 25.07 17.45
C GLU A 19 23.42 25.75 16.19
N ASP A 20 24.74 25.86 16.09
CA ASP A 20 25.44 26.58 15.00
C ASP A 20 24.92 28.00 14.76
N SER A 21 24.60 28.74 15.84
CA SER A 21 23.99 30.09 15.80
C SER A 21 22.56 30.14 15.23
N PHE A 22 21.92 28.99 15.00
CA PHE A 22 20.52 28.91 14.59
C PHE A 22 19.63 28.38 15.72
N PRO A 23 18.55 29.10 16.08
CA PRO A 23 17.50 28.54 16.92
C PRO A 23 16.86 27.33 16.24
N TYR A 24 16.65 26.25 17.01
CA TYR A 24 15.97 25.06 16.51
C TYR A 24 14.64 24.78 17.22
N ILE A 25 13.69 24.24 16.47
CA ILE A 25 12.33 23.98 16.94
C ILE A 25 11.88 22.54 16.69
N THR A 26 10.82 22.16 17.40
CA THR A 26 10.05 20.95 17.11
C THR A 26 8.83 21.33 16.28
N VAL A 27 8.59 20.61 15.18
CA VAL A 27 7.46 20.88 14.29
C VAL A 27 6.60 19.66 14.08
N VAL A 28 5.31 19.89 13.91
CA VAL A 28 4.34 18.90 13.47
C VAL A 28 4.02 19.13 12.00
N VAL A 29 4.07 18.06 11.20
CA VAL A 29 3.85 18.11 9.76
C VAL A 29 2.77 17.11 9.35
N ASP A 30 1.99 17.48 8.33
CA ASP A 30 0.98 16.62 7.71
C ASP A 30 0.60 17.15 6.31
N GLY A 31 0.06 16.26 5.48
CA GLY A 31 -0.40 16.49 4.12
C GLY A 31 -1.89 16.20 3.91
N GLY A 32 -2.53 16.98 3.05
CA GLY A 32 -3.94 16.85 2.70
C GLY A 32 -4.17 17.04 1.21
N TRP A 33 -5.06 16.22 0.64
CA TRP A 33 -5.40 16.26 -0.78
C TRP A 33 -6.80 16.82 -1.03
N ALA A 34 -6.96 17.55 -2.15
CA ALA A 34 -8.24 18.07 -2.61
C ALA A 34 -9.25 16.97 -2.98
N LYS A 35 -8.78 15.80 -3.43
CA LYS A 35 -9.60 14.61 -3.76
C LYS A 35 -9.38 13.49 -2.74
N ARG A 36 -10.43 12.71 -2.41
CA ARG A 36 -10.27 11.45 -1.65
C ARG A 36 -9.71 10.37 -2.56
N SER A 37 -8.67 9.68 -2.11
CA SER A 37 -8.28 8.37 -2.66
C SER A 37 -9.23 7.31 -2.09
N TYR A 38 -9.87 6.53 -2.96
CA TYR A 38 -10.51 5.27 -2.57
C TYR A 38 -9.54 4.15 -2.92
N GLY A 39 -8.84 3.61 -1.92
CA GLY A 39 -8.00 2.42 -2.01
C GLY A 39 -6.68 2.57 -2.77
N HIS A 40 -6.68 3.06 -4.01
CA HIS A 40 -5.51 2.96 -4.90
C HIS A 40 -5.34 4.11 -5.93
N SER A 41 -6.18 5.16 -5.91
CA SER A 41 -6.08 6.28 -6.87
C SER A 41 -5.54 7.58 -6.24
N TYR A 42 -4.23 7.75 -6.22
CA TYR A 42 -3.55 9.01 -5.86
C TYR A 42 -3.59 10.00 -7.04
N SER A 43 -4.80 10.47 -7.39
CA SER A 43 -5.07 11.32 -8.56
C SER A 43 -5.41 12.77 -8.23
N SER A 44 -5.03 13.25 -7.04
CA SER A 44 -5.35 14.62 -6.64
C SER A 44 -4.54 15.62 -7.47
N LEU A 45 -5.24 16.54 -8.13
CA LEU A 45 -4.61 17.61 -8.90
C LEU A 45 -3.99 18.69 -8.01
N SER A 46 -4.46 18.78 -6.76
CA SER A 46 -3.92 19.70 -5.74
C SER A 46 -3.77 19.03 -4.39
N GLY A 47 -2.74 19.42 -3.65
CA GLY A 47 -2.49 19.03 -2.27
C GLY A 47 -1.93 20.20 -1.46
N VAL A 48 -2.13 20.16 -0.15
CA VAL A 48 -1.59 21.11 0.81
C VAL A 48 -0.83 20.36 1.89
N ALA A 49 0.35 20.84 2.27
CA ALA A 49 1.02 20.40 3.49
C ALA A 49 1.15 21.58 4.46
N CYS A 50 1.31 21.26 5.74
CA CYS A 50 1.53 22.26 6.78
C CYS A 50 2.73 21.94 7.64
N ILE A 51 3.32 22.99 8.21
CA ILE A 51 4.31 22.93 9.28
C ILE A 51 3.75 23.76 10.43
N ILE A 52 3.62 23.14 11.59
CA ILE A 52 3.04 23.73 12.80
C ILE A 52 4.08 23.69 13.91
N GLY A 53 4.31 24.82 14.58
CA GLY A 53 5.21 24.91 15.73
C GLY A 53 4.65 24.09 16.90
N GLN A 54 5.47 23.22 17.48
CA GLN A 54 5.00 22.35 18.56
C GLN A 54 4.78 23.13 19.85
N LYS A 55 5.50 24.22 20.14
CA LYS A 55 5.26 25.00 21.36
C LYS A 55 4.05 25.91 21.21
N THR A 56 4.02 26.75 20.18
CA THR A 56 2.93 27.72 19.97
C THR A 56 1.65 27.07 19.48
N GLN A 57 1.72 25.86 18.91
CA GLN A 57 0.60 25.21 18.23
C GLN A 57 0.03 26.04 17.08
N LYS A 58 0.84 26.94 16.48
CA LYS A 58 0.47 27.81 15.36
C LYS A 58 1.10 27.36 14.05
N ILE A 59 0.41 27.62 12.95
CA ILE A 59 0.92 27.33 11.59
C ILE A 59 2.05 28.29 11.26
N LEU A 60 3.20 27.71 10.91
CA LEU A 60 4.41 28.41 10.49
C LEU A 60 4.51 28.49 8.97
N TYR A 61 4.03 27.45 8.29
CA TYR A 61 4.07 27.35 6.83
C TYR A 61 2.91 26.49 6.30
N ILE A 62 2.40 26.88 5.13
CA ILE A 62 1.55 26.03 4.30
C ILE A 62 2.12 25.99 2.88
N GLY A 63 2.24 24.79 2.32
CA GLY A 63 2.71 24.60 0.95
C GLY A 63 1.62 23.96 0.12
N VAL A 64 1.18 24.64 -0.95
CA VAL A 64 0.19 24.11 -1.89
C VAL A 64 0.87 23.68 -3.18
N LYS A 65 0.65 22.43 -3.57
CA LYS A 65 1.17 21.85 -4.81
C LYS A 65 0.02 21.56 -5.77
N ASN A 66 0.12 22.09 -6.98
CA ASN A 66 -0.88 21.98 -8.04
C ASN A 66 -0.24 21.37 -9.30
N LYS A 67 -0.83 20.29 -9.79
CA LYS A 67 -0.45 19.61 -11.03
C LYS A 67 -1.16 20.14 -12.27
N PHE A 68 -2.25 20.85 -12.07
CA PHE A 68 -3.11 21.31 -13.13
C PHE A 68 -3.40 22.79 -12.96
N CYS A 69 -3.47 23.49 -14.10
CA CYS A 69 -3.96 24.85 -14.17
C CYS A 69 -5.01 24.89 -15.28
N TYR A 70 -6.24 25.27 -14.93
CA TYR A 70 -7.34 25.33 -15.89
C TYR A 70 -7.04 26.29 -17.04
N MET A 71 -6.49 27.46 -16.74
CA MET A 71 -6.18 28.48 -17.75
C MET A 71 -5.13 27.99 -18.76
N CYS A 72 -4.09 27.26 -18.32
CA CYS A 72 -3.16 26.57 -19.23
C CYS A 72 -3.85 25.57 -20.16
N ALA A 73 -4.86 24.85 -19.65
CA ALA A 73 -5.55 23.82 -20.41
C ALA A 73 -6.57 24.40 -21.40
N THR A 74 -7.13 25.58 -21.13
CA THR A 74 -8.24 26.15 -21.92
C THR A 74 -7.89 27.35 -22.77
N THR A 75 -6.80 28.07 -22.48
CA THR A 75 -6.48 29.33 -23.17
C THR A 75 -5.00 29.43 -23.51
N LYS A 76 -4.66 29.92 -24.71
CA LYS A 76 -3.29 30.28 -25.12
C LYS A 76 -2.86 31.70 -24.70
N ARG A 77 -3.68 32.39 -23.90
CA ARG A 77 -3.37 33.74 -23.41
C ARG A 77 -2.40 33.69 -22.23
N GLU A 78 -1.56 34.71 -22.13
CA GLU A 78 -0.71 34.94 -20.96
C GLU A 78 -1.57 35.04 -19.70
N HIS A 79 -1.20 34.32 -18.65
CA HIS A 79 -1.93 34.29 -17.39
C HIS A 79 -1.01 33.88 -16.24
N THR A 80 -1.42 34.18 -15.01
CA THR A 80 -0.75 33.67 -13.81
C THR A 80 -0.98 32.17 -13.67
N CYS A 81 0.03 31.37 -14.04
CA CYS A 81 -0.03 29.93 -13.93
C CYS A 81 0.10 29.48 -12.47
N PHE A 82 -0.87 28.69 -12.01
CA PHE A 82 -0.86 28.13 -10.64
C PHE A 82 -0.35 26.68 -10.59
N LYS A 83 0.04 26.08 -11.73
CA LYS A 83 0.69 24.76 -11.79
C LYS A 83 2.15 24.93 -11.35
N ASN A 84 2.48 24.32 -10.22
CA ASN A 84 3.82 24.43 -9.59
C ASN A 84 4.39 23.06 -9.20
N PHE A 85 3.80 21.98 -9.72
CA PHE A 85 4.18 20.63 -9.36
C PHE A 85 3.97 19.65 -10.51
N THR A 86 4.95 18.80 -10.78
CA THR A 86 4.93 17.81 -11.88
C THR A 86 4.97 16.36 -11.39
N GLY A 87 5.27 16.13 -10.10
CA GLY A 87 5.38 14.79 -9.51
C GLY A 87 4.05 14.07 -9.25
N SER A 88 4.11 12.94 -8.53
CA SER A 88 2.94 12.17 -8.12
C SER A 88 2.13 12.89 -7.03
N SER A 89 0.83 12.63 -6.93
CA SER A 89 0.02 13.29 -5.88
C SER A 89 0.51 12.95 -4.48
N ALA A 90 1.04 11.73 -4.28
CA ALA A 90 1.64 11.30 -3.03
C ALA A 90 2.97 12.02 -2.73
N SER A 91 3.69 12.52 -3.76
CA SER A 91 4.95 13.25 -3.58
C SER A 91 4.79 14.75 -3.26
N MET A 92 3.55 15.26 -3.30
CA MET A 92 3.23 16.68 -3.04
C MET A 92 3.53 17.08 -1.60
N GLU A 93 3.26 16.19 -0.64
CA GLU A 93 3.46 16.45 0.78
C GLU A 93 4.94 16.66 1.08
N GLN A 94 5.80 15.74 0.66
CA GLN A 94 7.24 15.81 0.85
C GLN A 94 7.80 17.07 0.18
N ALA A 95 7.37 17.37 -1.05
CA ALA A 95 7.84 18.55 -1.77
C ALA A 95 7.43 19.86 -1.09
N ALA A 96 6.22 19.94 -0.55
CA ALA A 96 5.75 21.10 0.21
C ALA A 96 6.48 21.23 1.56
N ILE A 97 6.68 20.13 2.28
CA ILE A 97 7.38 20.15 3.57
C ILE A 97 8.85 20.56 3.40
N VAL A 98 9.56 20.02 2.40
CA VAL A 98 10.96 20.42 2.11
C VAL A 98 11.05 21.90 1.78
N GLU A 99 10.12 22.42 0.98
CA GLU A 99 10.07 23.86 0.69
C GLU A 99 9.89 24.68 1.98
N GLY A 100 8.98 24.25 2.86
CA GLY A 100 8.77 24.91 4.14
C GLY A 100 9.99 24.86 5.08
N PHE A 101 10.75 23.76 5.10
CA PHE A 101 11.99 23.65 5.88
C PHE A 101 13.06 24.62 5.39
N ASN A 102 13.27 24.68 4.06
CA ASN A 102 14.23 25.62 3.46
C ASN A 102 13.78 27.08 3.65
N GLN A 103 12.48 27.37 3.57
CA GLN A 103 11.96 28.71 3.84
C GLN A 103 12.06 29.10 5.31
N SER A 104 11.90 28.15 6.25
CA SER A 104 12.02 28.46 7.68
C SER A 104 13.43 28.93 8.06
N GLU A 105 14.47 28.36 7.45
CA GLU A 105 15.84 28.82 7.62
C GLU A 105 16.06 30.16 6.90
N LYS A 106 15.65 30.27 5.64
CA LYS A 106 15.91 31.46 4.81
C LYS A 106 15.17 32.71 5.29
N ILE A 107 13.91 32.59 5.69
CA ILE A 107 13.03 33.72 6.00
C ILE A 107 13.05 34.03 7.50
N TYR A 108 12.97 33.00 8.34
CA TYR A 108 12.82 33.19 9.80
C TYR A 108 14.15 32.99 10.56
N GLY A 109 15.16 32.39 9.92
CA GLY A 109 16.41 32.03 10.59
C GLY A 109 16.19 30.96 11.67
N ILE A 110 15.34 29.97 11.40
CA ILE A 110 15.01 28.88 12.33
C ILE A 110 15.25 27.53 11.64
N ARG A 111 15.81 26.56 12.36
CA ARG A 111 15.96 25.18 11.87
C ARG A 111 14.95 24.23 12.50
N CYS A 112 14.27 23.43 11.68
CA CYS A 112 13.34 22.41 12.15
C CYS A 112 14.10 21.13 12.57
N LYS A 113 14.64 21.06 13.79
CA LYS A 113 15.45 19.92 14.26
C LYS A 113 14.63 18.67 14.56
N TYR A 114 13.43 18.81 15.14
CA TYR A 114 12.59 17.66 15.47
C TYR A 114 11.31 17.68 14.64
N VAL A 115 11.01 16.58 13.96
CA VAL A 115 9.83 16.46 13.11
C VAL A 115 8.89 15.38 13.64
N VAL A 116 7.62 15.75 13.79
CA VAL A 116 6.52 14.86 14.18
C VAL A 116 5.58 14.75 12.99
N GLY A 117 5.45 13.55 12.43
CA GLY A 117 4.53 13.27 11.35
C GLY A 117 3.82 11.95 11.57
N ASP A 118 2.85 11.65 10.70
CA ASP A 118 2.29 10.31 10.62
C ASP A 118 3.39 9.36 10.11
N GLY A 119 3.30 8.08 10.45
CA GLY A 119 4.42 7.11 10.40
C GLY A 119 5.15 6.95 9.05
N ASP A 120 4.73 7.61 7.98
CA ASP A 120 5.35 7.62 6.67
C ASP A 120 6.81 8.09 6.74
N SER A 121 7.72 7.22 6.32
CA SER A 121 9.17 7.47 6.31
C SER A 121 9.62 8.31 5.11
N SER A 122 8.78 8.49 4.10
CA SER A 122 9.13 9.16 2.84
C SER A 122 9.36 10.66 3.01
N VAL A 123 8.58 11.35 3.84
CA VAL A 123 8.78 12.78 4.18
C VAL A 123 10.13 12.98 4.84
N TYR A 124 10.44 12.14 5.84
CA TYR A 124 11.70 12.23 6.57
C TYR A 124 12.90 11.96 5.69
N ALA A 125 12.88 10.91 4.86
CA ALA A 125 13.95 10.62 3.91
C ALA A 125 14.19 11.79 2.94
N ARG A 126 13.12 12.44 2.46
CA ARG A 126 13.23 13.57 1.54
C ARG A 126 13.79 14.84 2.22
N ILE A 127 13.46 15.05 3.50
CA ILE A 127 14.07 16.11 4.32
C ILE A 127 15.58 15.88 4.44
N GLN A 128 16.00 14.66 4.77
CA GLN A 128 17.43 14.32 4.90
C GLN A 128 18.22 14.55 3.61
N GLU A 129 17.59 14.35 2.45
CA GLU A 129 18.22 14.49 1.13
C GLU A 129 18.27 15.95 0.62
N LYS A 130 17.22 16.74 0.86
CA LYS A 130 17.00 18.03 0.16
C LYS A 130 17.06 19.27 1.03
N VAL A 131 17.21 19.12 2.35
CA VAL A 131 17.39 20.25 3.29
C VAL A 131 18.86 20.32 3.69
N SER A 132 19.44 21.53 3.70
CA SER A 132 20.84 21.82 4.05
C SER A 132 21.27 21.15 5.37
N TYR A 133 20.45 21.31 6.41
CA TYR A 133 20.64 20.71 7.74
C TYR A 133 19.87 19.40 7.91
N GLY A 134 19.43 18.76 6.82
CA GLY A 134 18.54 17.61 6.83
C GLY A 134 19.07 16.40 7.61
N ARG A 135 20.40 16.18 7.62
CA ARG A 135 21.05 15.09 8.38
C ARG A 135 20.94 15.27 9.90
N SER A 136 20.79 16.51 10.38
CA SER A 136 20.64 16.83 11.79
C SER A 136 19.18 16.75 12.27
N VAL A 137 18.22 16.55 11.35
CA VAL A 137 16.80 16.42 11.66
C VAL A 137 16.52 15.05 12.28
N ILE A 138 15.77 15.03 13.38
CA ILE A 138 15.41 13.85 14.14
C ILE A 138 13.89 13.61 14.04
N LYS A 139 13.49 12.42 13.60
CA LYS A 139 12.09 11.99 13.59
C LYS A 139 11.64 11.57 14.98
N LEU A 140 10.58 12.20 15.48
CA LEU A 140 9.85 11.79 16.68
C LEU A 140 8.62 10.96 16.31
N GLU A 141 8.19 10.07 17.20
CA GLU A 141 7.01 9.24 16.98
C GLU A 141 5.78 9.89 17.60
N CYS A 142 4.67 9.93 16.87
CA CYS A 142 3.40 10.40 17.42
C CYS A 142 2.86 9.39 18.44
N ALA A 143 2.68 9.83 19.70
CA ALA A 143 2.23 8.97 20.79
C ALA A 143 0.88 8.31 20.51
N ASN A 144 -0.07 9.07 19.94
CA ASN A 144 -1.39 8.55 19.59
C ASN A 144 -1.32 7.51 18.48
N HIS A 145 -0.51 7.74 17.44
CA HIS A 145 -0.32 6.77 16.35
C HIS A 145 0.35 5.50 16.84
N CYS A 146 1.36 5.59 17.69
CA CYS A 146 2.02 4.44 18.28
C CYS A 146 1.03 3.58 19.09
N VAL A 147 0.25 4.19 20.00
CA VAL A 147 -0.75 3.47 20.79
C VAL A 147 -1.86 2.89 19.91
N ARG A 148 -2.32 3.60 18.88
CA ARG A 148 -3.31 3.08 17.90
C ARG A 148 -2.76 1.85 17.16
N ALA A 149 -1.51 1.90 16.69
CA ALA A 149 -0.86 0.78 16.00
C ALA A 149 -0.69 -0.44 16.91
N TYR A 150 -0.27 -0.23 18.16
CA TYR A 150 -0.17 -1.28 19.17
C TYR A 150 -1.54 -1.92 19.49
N THR A 151 -2.55 -1.09 19.71
CA THR A 151 -3.93 -1.56 19.96
C THR A 151 -4.47 -2.36 18.76
N ALA A 152 -4.19 -1.91 17.54
CA ALA A 152 -4.57 -2.62 16.33
C ALA A 152 -3.86 -3.98 16.21
N ALA A 153 -2.59 -4.08 16.62
CA ALA A 153 -1.86 -5.34 16.68
C ALA A 153 -2.52 -6.32 17.65
N LEU A 154 -2.83 -5.90 18.87
CA LEU A 154 -3.52 -6.74 19.86
C LEU A 154 -4.91 -7.19 19.35
N HIS A 155 -5.66 -6.30 18.68
CA HIS A 155 -6.92 -6.68 18.05
C HIS A 155 -6.78 -7.68 16.90
N ARG A 156 -5.65 -7.70 16.17
CA ARG A 156 -5.37 -8.75 15.18
C ARG A 156 -5.16 -10.09 15.88
N LEU A 157 -4.44 -10.12 17.00
CA LEU A 157 -4.24 -11.35 17.79
C LEU A 157 -5.57 -11.92 18.32
N ILE A 158 -6.46 -11.06 18.84
CA ILE A 158 -7.82 -11.47 19.28
C ILE A 158 -8.63 -12.12 18.13
N LYS A 159 -8.41 -11.69 16.88
CA LYS A 159 -9.12 -12.20 15.70
C LYS A 159 -8.47 -13.44 15.08
N ASN A 160 -7.20 -13.72 15.37
CA ASN A 160 -6.49 -14.86 14.80
C ASN A 160 -7.04 -16.16 15.39
N ARG A 161 -7.61 -17.03 14.56
CA ARG A 161 -8.22 -18.29 14.98
C ARG A 161 -7.21 -19.38 15.36
N GLN A 162 -5.93 -19.18 15.05
CA GLN A 162 -4.86 -20.11 15.43
C GLN A 162 -4.61 -20.15 16.95
N PHE A 163 -5.01 -19.10 17.69
CA PHE A 163 -4.88 -19.09 19.15
C PHE A 163 -6.15 -19.60 19.84
N GLN A 164 -5.96 -20.26 20.99
CA GLN A 164 -7.04 -20.76 21.84
C GLN A 164 -8.08 -19.68 22.18
N ILE A 165 -9.35 -20.08 22.24
CA ILE A 165 -10.49 -19.16 22.44
C ILE A 165 -10.40 -18.50 23.81
N GLU A 166 -10.02 -19.27 24.83
CA GLU A 166 -9.84 -18.87 26.22
C GLU A 166 -8.83 -17.74 26.32
N SER A 167 -7.64 -17.93 25.75
CA SER A 167 -6.56 -16.95 25.74
C SER A 167 -6.97 -15.66 25.02
N ARG A 168 -7.68 -15.78 23.88
CA ARG A 168 -8.19 -14.62 23.13
C ARG A 168 -9.26 -13.85 23.89
N ASN A 169 -10.12 -14.54 24.64
CA ASN A 169 -11.13 -13.91 25.49
C ASN A 169 -10.49 -13.14 26.65
N ILE A 170 -9.43 -13.68 27.27
CA ILE A 170 -8.66 -12.97 28.30
C ILE A 170 -8.04 -11.69 27.74
N LEU A 171 -7.34 -11.76 26.59
CA LEU A 171 -6.79 -10.56 25.95
C LEU A 171 -7.88 -9.54 25.58
N LYS A 172 -9.02 -10.00 25.05
CA LYS A 172 -10.15 -9.14 24.68
C LYS A 172 -10.71 -8.35 25.86
N LYS A 173 -10.73 -8.92 27.07
CA LYS A 173 -11.14 -8.26 28.31
C LYS A 173 -10.22 -7.09 28.68
N HIS A 174 -8.92 -7.20 28.39
CA HIS A 174 -7.89 -6.27 28.88
C HIS A 174 -7.34 -5.29 27.84
N VAL A 175 -7.53 -5.54 26.53
CA VAL A 175 -6.91 -4.74 25.45
C VAL A 175 -7.09 -3.23 25.60
N GLY A 176 -8.28 -2.75 25.98
CA GLY A 176 -8.52 -1.31 26.17
C GLY A 176 -7.75 -0.72 27.36
N LYS A 177 -7.61 -1.49 28.44
CA LYS A 177 -6.82 -1.09 29.62
C LYS A 177 -5.33 -1.08 29.31
N ILE A 178 -4.85 -2.04 28.52
CA ILE A 178 -3.46 -2.10 28.04
C ILE A 178 -3.12 -0.85 27.24
N SER A 179 -3.99 -0.46 26.28
CA SER A 179 -3.82 0.77 25.50
C SER A 179 -3.81 2.03 26.36
N SER A 180 -4.71 2.11 27.35
CA SER A 180 -4.77 3.24 28.28
C SER A 180 -3.54 3.33 29.17
N CYS A 181 -3.07 2.19 29.70
CA CYS A 181 -1.85 2.08 30.50
C CYS A 181 -0.64 2.56 29.68
N THR A 182 -0.47 2.02 28.47
CA THR A 182 0.62 2.42 27.54
C THR A 182 0.61 3.93 27.30
N ARG A 183 -0.56 4.52 27.05
CA ARG A 183 -0.66 5.97 26.84
C ARG A 183 -0.29 6.77 28.08
N LYS A 184 -0.68 6.32 29.27
CA LYS A 184 -0.34 6.94 30.56
C LYS A 184 1.16 6.87 30.83
N VAL A 185 1.79 5.72 30.57
CA VAL A 185 3.25 5.54 30.71
C VAL A 185 3.99 6.55 29.81
N ILE A 186 3.61 6.63 28.53
CA ILE A 186 4.20 7.61 27.60
C ILE A 186 3.98 9.05 28.07
N ALA A 187 2.83 9.35 28.68
CA ALA A 187 2.51 10.71 29.13
C ALA A 187 3.23 11.15 30.41
N LYS A 188 3.53 10.20 31.31
CA LYS A 188 4.08 10.49 32.65
C LYS A 188 5.58 10.28 32.76
N SER A 189 6.18 9.51 31.85
CA SER A 189 7.61 9.21 31.93
C SER A 189 8.44 10.41 31.51
N SER A 190 9.37 10.83 32.36
CA SER A 190 10.40 11.84 32.07
C SER A 190 11.73 11.22 31.65
N ASP A 191 11.93 9.93 31.97
CA ASP A 191 13.16 9.18 31.75
C ASP A 191 12.92 7.94 30.86
N LEU A 192 13.90 7.63 30.02
CA LEU A 192 13.84 6.53 29.06
C LEU A 192 13.87 5.16 29.74
N LEU A 193 14.71 4.99 30.76
CA LEU A 193 14.85 3.71 31.44
C LEU A 193 13.56 3.37 32.19
N ASN A 194 13.02 4.35 32.93
CA ASN A 194 11.73 4.22 33.61
C ASN A 194 10.57 3.95 32.63
N MET A 195 10.53 4.64 31.49
CA MET A 195 9.52 4.38 30.46
C MET A 195 9.58 2.92 29.98
N LYS A 196 10.78 2.43 29.65
CA LYS A 196 10.95 1.05 29.17
C LYS A 196 10.55 0.03 30.23
N MET A 197 10.90 0.26 31.49
CA MET A 197 10.54 -0.60 32.62
C MET A 197 9.00 -0.66 32.79
N GLN A 198 8.34 0.49 32.91
CA GLN A 198 6.88 0.55 33.04
C GLN A 198 6.14 -0.06 31.84
N LEU A 199 6.68 0.08 30.63
CA LEU A 199 6.11 -0.57 29.45
C LEU A 199 6.27 -2.09 29.52
N LYS A 200 7.41 -2.63 29.97
CA LYS A 200 7.61 -4.07 30.15
C LYS A 200 6.60 -4.66 31.15
N ASP A 201 6.41 -3.96 32.28
CA ASP A 201 5.54 -4.39 33.37
C ASP A 201 4.04 -4.13 33.08
N SER A 202 3.72 -3.47 31.97
CA SER A 202 2.36 -3.05 31.64
C SER A 202 1.34 -4.19 31.61
N PHE A 203 1.73 -5.40 31.18
CA PHE A 203 0.85 -6.56 31.22
C PHE A 203 0.57 -7.04 32.63
N ALA A 204 1.59 -7.15 33.49
CA ALA A 204 1.42 -7.57 34.88
C ALA A 204 0.52 -6.58 35.63
N VAL A 205 0.75 -5.28 35.44
CA VAL A 205 -0.06 -4.20 36.04
C VAL A 205 -1.53 -4.25 35.59
N VAL A 206 -1.79 -4.53 34.31
CA VAL A 206 -3.15 -4.48 33.77
C VAL A 206 -3.92 -5.78 33.94
N MET A 207 -3.26 -6.92 33.75
CA MET A 207 -3.89 -8.24 33.72
C MET A 207 -3.91 -8.91 35.10
N GLY A 208 -3.00 -8.54 36.01
CA GLY A 208 -2.91 -9.13 37.34
C GLY A 208 -2.81 -10.66 37.26
N ASN A 209 -3.65 -11.38 38.01
CA ASN A 209 -3.66 -12.85 38.02
C ASN A 209 -4.03 -13.49 36.66
N ASP A 210 -4.75 -12.77 35.79
CA ASP A 210 -5.12 -13.29 34.47
C ASP A 210 -3.89 -13.52 33.57
N ILE A 211 -2.72 -12.93 33.91
CA ILE A 211 -1.47 -13.14 33.16
C ILE A 211 -0.94 -14.57 33.28
N LYS A 212 -1.11 -15.20 34.45
CA LYS A 212 -0.63 -16.57 34.71
C LYS A 212 -1.30 -17.60 33.80
N LEU A 213 -2.52 -17.30 33.36
CA LEU A 213 -3.28 -18.12 32.40
C LEU A 213 -2.75 -17.98 30.96
N LEU A 214 -1.84 -17.03 30.72
CA LEU A 214 -1.31 -16.70 29.40
C LEU A 214 0.21 -16.88 29.27
N GLU A 215 0.97 -16.85 30.37
CA GLU A 215 2.45 -16.84 30.37
C GLU A 215 3.10 -17.93 29.52
N HIS A 216 2.46 -19.09 29.37
CA HIS A 216 2.96 -20.21 28.55
C HIS A 216 2.25 -20.37 27.20
N SER A 217 1.39 -19.42 26.82
CA SER A 217 0.62 -19.48 25.58
C SER A 217 1.38 -18.85 24.39
N PRO A 218 1.26 -19.40 23.17
CA PRO A 218 1.81 -18.77 21.96
C PRO A 218 1.25 -17.35 21.72
N LEU A 219 0.03 -17.09 22.19
CA LEU A 219 -0.59 -15.76 22.11
C LEU A 219 0.18 -14.72 22.92
N PHE A 220 0.66 -15.09 24.11
CA PHE A 220 1.37 -14.17 25.00
C PHE A 220 2.71 -13.74 24.40
N LEU A 221 3.44 -14.66 23.76
CA LEU A 221 4.67 -14.33 23.02
C LEU A 221 4.41 -13.27 21.93
N GLU A 222 3.31 -13.38 21.19
CA GLU A 222 2.94 -12.37 20.18
C GLU A 222 2.47 -11.04 20.81
N MET A 223 1.84 -11.08 21.98
CA MET A 223 1.54 -9.88 22.76
C MET A 223 2.82 -9.15 23.19
N GLU A 224 3.82 -9.89 23.66
CA GLU A 224 5.13 -9.35 24.02
C GLU A 224 5.84 -8.74 22.82
N LYS A 225 5.87 -9.43 21.67
CA LYS A 225 6.40 -8.84 20.41
C LYS A 225 5.70 -7.52 20.05
N ALA A 226 4.38 -7.45 20.23
CA ALA A 226 3.61 -6.23 19.98
C ALA A 226 3.99 -5.09 20.97
N ARG A 227 4.19 -5.40 22.26
CA ARG A 227 4.68 -4.46 23.28
C ARG A 227 6.09 -3.99 22.96
N ASP A 228 6.97 -4.91 22.59
CA ASP A 228 8.38 -4.63 22.35
C ASP A 228 8.58 -3.72 21.12
N ASN A 229 7.65 -3.74 20.17
CA ASN A 229 7.60 -2.75 19.08
C ASN A 229 7.38 -1.31 19.61
N VAL A 230 6.63 -1.13 20.71
CA VAL A 230 6.45 0.18 21.36
C VAL A 230 7.72 0.55 22.14
N ILE A 231 8.29 -0.40 22.88
CA ILE A 231 9.53 -0.21 23.66
C ILE A 231 10.70 0.20 22.76
N ARG A 232 10.82 -0.41 21.56
CA ARG A 232 11.83 -0.04 20.55
C ARG A 232 11.71 1.39 20.04
N LYS A 233 10.57 2.05 20.26
CA LYS A 233 10.32 3.44 19.89
C LYS A 233 10.33 4.40 21.09
N ALA A 234 10.66 3.93 22.29
CA ALA A 234 10.53 4.70 23.53
C ALA A 234 11.35 6.01 23.52
N ASP A 235 12.55 5.98 22.94
CA ASP A 235 13.41 7.16 22.74
C ASP A 235 12.69 8.28 21.96
N ARG A 236 11.95 7.89 20.92
CA ARG A 236 11.19 8.82 20.06
C ARG A 236 9.84 9.24 20.66
N LEU A 237 9.39 8.56 21.71
CA LEU A 237 8.10 8.80 22.39
C LEU A 237 8.26 9.64 23.66
N LEU A 238 9.47 9.78 24.20
CA LEU A 238 9.76 10.48 25.46
C LEU A 238 9.22 11.91 25.50
N ARG A 239 9.21 12.60 24.36
CA ARG A 239 8.69 13.97 24.24
C ARG A 239 7.17 14.06 24.21
N ASN A 240 6.45 12.94 24.21
CA ASN A 240 4.99 12.86 24.31
C ASN A 240 4.24 13.75 23.30
N VAL A 241 4.73 13.81 22.06
CA VAL A 241 4.19 14.66 20.99
C VAL A 241 3.08 13.96 20.19
N THR A 242 2.20 14.74 19.57
CA THR A 242 1.07 14.23 18.75
C THR A 242 0.91 15.01 17.46
N THR A 243 0.38 14.34 16.42
CA THR A 243 0.03 14.96 15.13
C THR A 243 -1.35 15.65 15.14
N ASN A 244 -2.05 15.64 16.28
CA ASN A 244 -3.36 16.28 16.47
C ASN A 244 -3.45 17.74 15.95
N PRO A 245 -2.42 18.60 16.10
CA PRO A 245 -2.50 19.99 15.62
C PRO A 245 -2.65 20.05 14.10
N ALA A 246 -1.96 19.17 13.38
CA ALA A 246 -2.02 19.06 11.94
C ALA A 246 -3.32 18.39 11.48
N GLU A 247 -3.76 17.32 12.16
CA GLU A 247 -5.08 16.69 11.93
C GLU A 247 -6.23 17.73 12.09
N ARG A 248 -6.13 18.62 13.08
CA ARG A 248 -7.08 19.74 13.30
C ARG A 248 -7.06 20.74 12.16
N TYR A 249 -5.88 21.14 11.69
CA TYR A 249 -5.76 22.04 10.54
C TYR A 249 -6.37 21.41 9.28
N MET A 250 -6.05 20.14 8.98
CA MET A 250 -6.62 19.43 7.84
C MET A 250 -8.14 19.33 7.90
N SER A 251 -8.72 19.21 9.10
CA SER A 251 -10.16 19.28 9.32
C SER A 251 -10.74 20.66 8.95
N ILE A 252 -10.03 21.75 9.25
CA ILE A 252 -10.43 23.12 8.88
C ILE A 252 -10.28 23.33 7.37
N VAL A 253 -9.18 22.90 6.76
CA VAL A 253 -9.01 22.89 5.29
C VAL A 253 -10.19 22.19 4.64
N SER A 254 -10.58 21.00 5.13
CA SER A 254 -11.73 20.28 4.59
C SER A 254 -13.05 21.05 4.69
N LYS A 255 -13.20 21.99 5.64
CA LYS A 255 -14.38 22.88 5.71
C LYS A 255 -14.28 23.98 4.65
N PHE A 256 -13.13 24.63 4.52
CA PHE A 256 -12.88 25.70 3.55
C PHE A 256 -12.89 25.23 2.10
N THR A 257 -12.64 23.94 1.85
CA THR A 257 -12.72 23.34 0.51
C THR A 257 -14.10 22.75 0.20
N GLY A 258 -15.09 22.82 1.09
CA GLY A 258 -16.43 22.25 0.84
C GLY A 258 -16.50 20.73 0.97
N GLY A 259 -15.54 20.13 1.67
CA GLY A 259 -15.23 18.70 1.61
C GLY A 259 -14.58 18.37 0.26
N LYS A 260 -13.80 17.29 0.22
CA LYS A 260 -13.06 16.80 -0.97
C LYS A 260 -13.96 16.39 -2.17
N ARG A 261 -14.85 17.28 -2.62
CA ARG A 261 -16.02 17.08 -3.50
C ARG A 261 -16.11 18.11 -4.61
N THR A 262 -15.58 19.31 -4.41
CA THR A 262 -15.52 20.38 -5.41
C THR A 262 -14.13 20.41 -6.04
N ASN A 263 -14.09 20.54 -7.37
CA ASN A 263 -12.84 20.75 -8.09
C ASN A 263 -12.44 22.23 -7.95
N LEU A 264 -11.46 22.51 -7.09
CA LEU A 264 -11.01 23.86 -6.77
C LEU A 264 -9.69 24.24 -7.46
N VAL A 265 -9.33 23.52 -8.53
CA VAL A 265 -8.08 23.73 -9.25
C VAL A 265 -8.16 24.93 -10.21
N MET A 266 -9.28 25.65 -10.20
CA MET A 266 -9.50 26.86 -11.00
C MET A 266 -8.96 28.10 -10.27
N LYS A 267 -8.21 28.95 -10.98
CA LYS A 267 -7.90 30.36 -10.61
C LYS A 267 -7.49 30.57 -9.14
N ASN A 268 -6.48 29.83 -8.65
CA ASN A 268 -5.93 29.91 -7.29
C ASN A 268 -6.87 29.54 -6.12
N MET A 269 -8.09 29.07 -6.40
CA MET A 269 -9.12 28.89 -5.36
C MET A 269 -8.69 27.93 -4.24
N TYR A 270 -7.95 26.87 -4.56
CA TYR A 270 -7.48 25.92 -3.56
C TYR A 270 -6.48 26.54 -2.57
N LEU A 271 -5.50 27.31 -3.05
CA LEU A 271 -4.54 28.02 -2.20
C LEU A 271 -5.25 29.05 -1.33
N THR A 272 -6.12 29.89 -1.91
CA THR A 272 -6.87 30.91 -1.14
C THR A 272 -7.69 30.30 -0.01
N ARG A 273 -8.32 29.14 -0.26
CA ARG A 273 -9.09 28.41 0.76
C ARG A 273 -8.19 27.78 1.83
N CYS A 274 -7.03 27.25 1.46
CA CYS A 274 -6.04 26.74 2.42
C CYS A 274 -5.45 27.87 3.28
N ALA A 275 -5.13 29.02 2.68
CA ALA A 275 -4.67 30.22 3.38
C ALA A 275 -5.75 30.76 4.34
N GLY A 276 -7.01 30.82 3.91
CA GLY A 276 -8.14 31.17 4.78
C GLY A 276 -8.33 30.19 5.93
N ALA A 277 -8.12 28.89 5.70
CA ALA A 277 -8.13 27.87 6.75
C ALA A 277 -6.98 28.09 7.75
N ALA A 278 -5.79 28.43 7.28
CA ALA A 278 -4.62 28.67 8.14
C ALA A 278 -4.83 29.92 9.01
N LEU A 279 -5.38 30.98 8.43
CA LEU A 279 -5.74 32.20 9.18
C LEU A 279 -6.78 31.90 10.25
N SER A 280 -7.83 31.14 9.89
CA SER A 280 -8.86 30.71 10.85
C SER A 280 -8.33 29.77 11.94
N TYR A 281 -7.25 29.04 11.67
CA TYR A 281 -6.60 28.17 12.65
C TYR A 281 -5.80 28.99 13.66
N ASN A 282 -4.96 29.92 13.20
CA ASN A 282 -4.08 30.72 14.07
C ASN A 282 -4.85 31.78 14.89
N ILE A 283 -5.84 32.46 14.28
CA ILE A 283 -6.53 33.62 14.89
C ILE A 283 -7.94 33.25 15.39
N GLY A 284 -8.46 32.09 14.99
CA GLY A 284 -9.81 31.63 15.36
C GLY A 284 -10.89 31.95 14.31
N SER A 285 -12.12 31.51 14.58
CA SER A 285 -13.23 31.52 13.62
C SER A 285 -13.88 32.92 13.49
N SER A 286 -13.27 33.81 12.73
CA SER A 286 -13.78 35.16 12.42
C SER A 286 -14.83 35.21 11.28
N GLY A 287 -15.39 34.07 10.88
CA GLY A 287 -16.38 34.02 9.80
C GLY A 287 -15.81 34.20 8.39
N PHE A 288 -14.48 34.20 8.21
CA PHE A 288 -13.83 34.22 6.88
C PHE A 288 -14.39 33.17 5.92
N HIS A 289 -14.68 31.97 6.44
CA HIS A 289 -15.33 30.91 5.68
C HIS A 289 -16.63 31.42 5.05
N LYS A 290 -17.50 32.12 5.78
CA LYS A 290 -18.77 32.63 5.24
C LYS A 290 -18.58 33.66 4.12
N LYS A 291 -17.59 34.56 4.25
CA LYS A 291 -17.25 35.56 3.22
C LYS A 291 -16.69 34.93 1.94
N LEU A 292 -15.98 33.80 2.05
CA LEU A 292 -15.47 33.05 0.90
C LEU A 292 -16.57 32.41 0.02
N TYR A 293 -17.80 32.26 0.54
CA TYR A 293 -18.94 31.68 -0.20
C TYR A 293 -20.06 32.68 -0.49
N SER A 294 -19.91 33.98 -0.16
CA SER A 294 -21.01 34.95 -0.24
C SER A 294 -21.37 35.40 -1.66
N GLY A 295 -20.68 34.93 -2.70
CA GLY A 295 -20.81 35.45 -4.08
C GLY A 295 -21.15 34.45 -5.19
N ASN A 296 -21.40 33.16 -4.94
CA ASN A 296 -21.70 32.22 -6.04
C ASN A 296 -22.65 31.08 -5.64
N LYS A 297 -23.27 30.43 -6.65
CA LYS A 297 -24.30 29.35 -6.62
C LYS A 297 -24.00 28.10 -5.75
N GLU A 298 -23.00 28.13 -4.87
CA GLU A 298 -22.61 27.07 -3.93
C GLU A 298 -23.47 27.04 -2.62
N LYS A 299 -24.58 27.77 -2.55
CA LYS A 299 -25.55 27.77 -1.41
C LYS A 299 -26.04 26.35 -1.04
N TYR A 300 -26.07 25.41 -1.99
CA TYR A 300 -26.51 24.04 -1.76
C TYR A 300 -25.66 23.29 -0.71
N PHE A 301 -24.33 23.39 -0.79
CA PHE A 301 -23.45 22.65 0.12
C PHE A 301 -23.38 23.28 1.51
N LEU A 302 -23.51 24.61 1.60
CA LEU A 302 -23.60 25.33 2.87
C LEU A 302 -24.87 24.92 3.63
N ASN A 303 -26.02 24.90 2.95
CA ASN A 303 -27.28 24.45 3.55
C ASN A 303 -27.19 22.99 4.01
N LYS A 304 -26.61 22.10 3.20
CA LYS A 304 -26.42 20.68 3.56
C LYS A 304 -25.41 20.47 4.71
N PHE A 305 -24.39 21.30 4.82
CA PHE A 305 -23.41 21.26 5.92
C PHE A 305 -24.01 21.81 7.23
N CYS A 306 -24.69 22.96 7.17
CA CYS A 306 -25.42 23.53 8.30
C CYS A 306 -26.53 22.59 8.79
N GLU A 307 -27.30 21.99 7.88
CA GLU A 307 -28.27 20.95 8.19
C GLU A 307 -27.63 19.75 8.88
N ARG A 308 -26.50 19.23 8.36
CA ARG A 308 -25.81 18.08 8.97
C ARG A 308 -25.33 18.41 10.38
N ARG A 309 -24.82 19.61 10.61
CA ARG A 309 -24.35 20.04 11.94
C ARG A 309 -25.52 20.24 12.91
N SER A 310 -26.66 20.71 12.43
CA SER A 310 -27.91 20.78 13.20
C SER A 310 -28.45 19.39 13.54
N LYS A 311 -28.44 18.46 12.56
CA LYS A 311 -28.86 17.06 12.71
C LYS A 311 -27.93 16.28 13.65
N MET A 312 -26.62 16.54 13.65
CA MET A 312 -25.65 15.91 14.56
C MET A 312 -25.82 16.33 16.03
N LYS A 313 -26.46 17.48 16.31
CA LYS A 313 -26.77 17.87 17.69
C LYS A 313 -28.01 17.15 18.26
N LYS A 314 -28.81 16.47 17.44
CA LYS A 314 -30.15 16.01 17.84
C LYS A 314 -30.42 14.49 17.75
N SER A 315 -29.46 13.62 17.44
CA SER A 315 -29.75 12.18 17.44
C SER A 315 -28.53 11.26 17.50
N PRO A 316 -28.54 10.21 18.36
CA PRO A 316 -27.57 9.11 18.32
C PRO A 316 -28.00 8.09 17.26
N HIS A 317 -27.17 7.81 16.25
CA HIS A 317 -27.56 6.85 15.21
C HIS A 317 -26.59 5.69 14.94
N LYS A 318 -27.17 4.51 15.13
CA LYS A 318 -26.83 3.19 14.58
C LYS A 318 -26.62 3.28 13.06
N ARG A 319 -25.61 2.55 12.55
CA ARG A 319 -25.28 2.44 11.12
C ARG A 319 -26.18 1.43 10.41
N LYS A 320 -26.82 1.82 9.30
CA LYS A 320 -27.33 0.90 8.27
C LYS A 320 -26.45 0.97 7.01
N ARG A 321 -26.14 -0.20 6.44
CA ARG A 321 -25.41 -0.41 5.17
C ARG A 321 -26.35 -0.12 3.98
N ARG A 322 -25.79 0.33 2.85
CA ARG A 322 -26.49 0.38 1.56
C ARG A 322 -25.84 -0.59 0.57
N HIS A 323 -26.69 -1.35 -0.11
CA HIS A 323 -26.39 -2.13 -1.31
C HIS A 323 -26.15 -1.20 -2.52
N ILE A 324 -25.32 -1.64 -3.46
CA ILE A 324 -25.13 -1.03 -4.77
C ILE A 324 -25.46 -2.12 -5.81
N THR A 325 -26.40 -1.83 -6.69
CA THR A 325 -26.71 -2.59 -7.90
C THR A 325 -25.77 -2.13 -9.03
N THR A 326 -25.36 -3.07 -9.86
CA THR A 326 -24.58 -2.89 -11.08
C THR A 326 -25.49 -2.66 -12.26
N ASP A 327 -25.13 -1.74 -13.14
CA ASP A 327 -25.62 -1.74 -14.51
C ASP A 327 -24.57 -1.13 -15.47
N GLU A 328 -24.76 -1.43 -16.75
CA GLU A 328 -23.78 -1.83 -17.76
C GLU A 328 -22.84 -0.78 -18.38
N SER A 329 -21.84 -1.36 -19.05
CA SER A 329 -20.73 -0.86 -19.87
C SER A 329 -20.87 0.49 -20.59
N GLN A 330 -19.91 1.38 -20.34
CA GLN A 330 -19.36 2.30 -21.35
C GLN A 330 -17.84 2.40 -21.22
N ASP A 331 -17.18 2.18 -22.35
CA ASP A 331 -15.73 2.15 -22.58
C ASP A 331 -14.99 3.38 -22.00
N TYR A 332 -14.01 3.12 -21.14
CA TYR A 332 -13.00 4.11 -20.72
C TYR A 332 -11.60 3.54 -20.89
N GLY A 333 -11.15 3.48 -22.14
CA GLY A 333 -9.72 3.36 -22.47
C GLY A 333 -9.17 4.73 -22.80
N ASN A 334 -8.42 5.35 -21.89
CA ASN A 334 -7.55 6.46 -22.25
C ASN A 334 -6.56 5.96 -23.30
N ALA A 335 -6.62 6.55 -24.49
CA ALA A 335 -5.64 6.35 -25.54
C ALA A 335 -4.21 6.58 -24.99
N ALA A 336 -3.29 5.74 -25.46
CA ALA A 336 -1.87 5.83 -25.20
C ALA A 336 -1.39 7.28 -25.42
N SER A 337 -1.01 7.97 -24.36
CA SER A 337 -0.44 9.31 -24.41
C SER A 337 1.06 9.21 -24.19
N GLU A 338 1.78 9.55 -25.25
CA GLU A 338 3.18 10.00 -25.38
C GLU A 338 4.26 9.22 -24.62
N LEU A 339 5.08 8.54 -25.41
CA LEU A 339 6.34 7.90 -25.05
C LEU A 339 7.28 8.90 -24.35
N SER A 340 7.80 8.53 -23.19
CA SER A 340 8.93 9.23 -22.57
C SER A 340 10.14 8.30 -22.56
N ALA A 341 11.25 8.77 -23.11
CA ALA A 341 12.52 8.08 -23.17
C ALA A 341 13.03 7.68 -21.76
N PRO A 342 13.91 6.67 -21.65
CA PRO A 342 14.59 6.33 -20.40
C PRO A 342 15.31 7.54 -19.82
N ASP A 343 15.40 7.64 -18.49
CA ASP A 343 16.06 8.79 -17.83
C ASP A 343 17.60 8.62 -17.83
N LEU A 344 18.08 7.38 -18.00
CA LEU A 344 19.48 7.04 -18.24
C LEU A 344 19.85 7.25 -19.70
N ASP A 345 21.10 7.64 -19.96
CA ASP A 345 21.66 7.58 -21.31
C ASP A 345 21.64 6.13 -21.84
N VAL A 346 21.67 6.00 -23.17
CA VAL A 346 21.46 4.71 -23.85
C VAL A 346 22.51 3.67 -23.44
N GLU A 347 23.74 4.11 -23.20
CA GLU A 347 24.87 3.25 -22.86
C GLU A 347 24.77 2.75 -21.40
N ALA A 348 24.48 3.64 -20.46
CA ALA A 348 24.25 3.32 -19.05
C ALA A 348 23.05 2.39 -18.85
N LEU A 349 21.97 2.59 -19.61
CA LEU A 349 20.82 1.68 -19.56
C LEU A 349 21.21 0.27 -20.04
N GLU A 350 21.98 0.17 -21.12
CA GLU A 350 22.38 -1.13 -21.67
C GLU A 350 23.33 -1.88 -20.72
N ILE A 351 24.26 -1.16 -20.09
CA ILE A 351 25.10 -1.71 -19.01
C ILE A 351 24.24 -2.25 -17.86
N ALA A 352 23.24 -1.47 -17.41
CA ALA A 352 22.35 -1.88 -16.31
C ALA A 352 21.52 -3.12 -16.67
N LYS A 353 20.97 -3.20 -17.89
CA LYS A 353 20.27 -4.40 -18.39
C LYS A 353 21.19 -5.62 -18.40
N ASN A 354 22.41 -5.48 -18.90
CA ASN A 354 23.39 -6.56 -18.95
C ASN A 354 23.75 -7.05 -17.54
N MET A 355 23.93 -6.13 -16.57
CA MET A 355 24.16 -6.51 -15.17
C MET A 355 22.99 -7.31 -14.57
N ILE A 356 21.75 -6.96 -14.89
CA ILE A 356 20.55 -7.71 -14.45
C ILE A 356 20.53 -9.11 -15.06
N MET A 357 20.79 -9.23 -16.35
CA MET A 357 20.84 -10.53 -17.02
C MET A 357 21.95 -11.43 -16.47
N VAL A 358 23.15 -10.87 -16.25
CA VAL A 358 24.25 -11.59 -15.59
C VAL A 358 23.85 -12.05 -14.18
N LYS A 359 23.13 -11.22 -13.42
CA LYS A 359 22.66 -11.60 -12.09
C LYS A 359 21.64 -12.73 -12.14
N LEU A 360 20.68 -12.68 -13.05
CA LEU A 360 19.66 -13.72 -13.20
C LEU A 360 20.27 -15.06 -13.65
N ASN A 361 21.30 -15.02 -14.49
CA ASN A 361 22.01 -16.21 -14.97
C ASN A 361 22.98 -16.82 -13.93
N LYS A 362 23.34 -16.07 -12.88
CA LYS A 362 24.18 -16.56 -11.77
C LYS A 362 23.41 -17.36 -10.73
N ASP A 363 22.08 -17.32 -10.75
CA ASP A 363 21.28 -18.10 -9.80
C ASP A 363 21.45 -19.59 -10.10
N ASN A 364 21.83 -20.37 -9.08
CA ASN A 364 22.05 -21.80 -9.26
C ASN A 364 20.71 -22.52 -9.48
N ILE A 365 20.41 -22.88 -10.74
CA ILE A 365 19.13 -23.49 -11.13
C ILE A 365 18.94 -24.84 -10.42
N SER A 366 20.01 -25.63 -10.25
CA SER A 366 19.92 -26.99 -9.69
C SER A 366 19.38 -27.02 -8.26
N ASP A 367 19.76 -26.02 -7.46
CA ASP A 367 19.47 -26.02 -6.02
C ASP A 367 18.30 -25.08 -5.67
N THR A 368 17.79 -24.32 -6.66
CA THR A 368 16.76 -23.31 -6.40
C THR A 368 15.45 -23.96 -5.94
N GLU A 369 15.01 -25.02 -6.59
CA GLU A 369 13.75 -25.72 -6.22
C GLU A 369 13.81 -26.19 -4.77
N GLU A 370 14.84 -26.98 -4.43
CA GLU A 370 14.98 -27.58 -3.11
C GLU A 370 15.08 -26.51 -2.01
N ASN A 371 15.91 -25.48 -2.22
CA ASN A 371 16.10 -24.39 -1.26
C ASN A 371 14.88 -23.48 -1.10
N THR A 372 13.89 -23.58 -1.98
CA THR A 372 12.68 -22.75 -1.98
C THR A 372 11.40 -23.54 -1.69
N ARG A 373 11.51 -24.84 -1.33
CA ARG A 373 10.39 -25.63 -0.82
C ARG A 373 9.75 -24.98 0.40
N GLY A 374 8.44 -25.18 0.57
CA GLY A 374 7.62 -24.43 1.51
C GLY A 374 7.10 -23.09 0.97
N GLN A 375 7.53 -22.70 -0.24
CA GLN A 375 6.99 -21.60 -1.05
C GLN A 375 6.75 -20.31 -0.24
N SER A 376 5.48 -19.94 0.00
CA SER A 376 5.12 -18.72 0.73
C SER A 376 5.63 -18.67 2.19
N ALA A 377 5.98 -19.81 2.78
CA ALA A 377 6.61 -19.88 4.10
C ALA A 377 8.15 -19.73 4.05
N ASN A 378 8.76 -19.76 2.85
CA ASN A 378 10.19 -19.71 2.65
C ASN A 378 10.63 -18.35 2.08
N LEU A 379 11.54 -17.65 2.77
CA LEU A 379 12.01 -16.34 2.32
C LEU A 379 12.78 -16.42 0.99
N ARG A 380 13.58 -17.48 0.78
CA ARG A 380 14.35 -17.68 -0.46
C ARG A 380 13.42 -17.79 -1.67
N TRP A 381 12.22 -18.32 -1.50
CA TRP A 381 11.21 -18.38 -2.56
C TRP A 381 10.83 -16.99 -3.07
N TYR A 382 10.67 -16.01 -2.17
CA TYR A 382 10.42 -14.62 -2.56
C TYR A 382 11.63 -13.98 -3.25
N GLU A 383 12.84 -14.31 -2.81
CA GLU A 383 14.09 -13.80 -3.40
C GLU A 383 14.28 -14.33 -4.83
N SER A 384 14.13 -15.64 -5.05
CA SER A 384 14.25 -16.26 -6.36
C SER A 384 13.17 -15.79 -7.34
N ARG A 385 11.97 -15.46 -6.85
CA ARG A 385 10.87 -14.91 -7.67
C ARG A 385 11.07 -13.45 -8.05
N ARG A 386 11.89 -12.72 -7.29
CA ARG A 386 12.11 -11.29 -7.53
C ARG A 386 12.75 -11.08 -8.90
N ASN A 387 12.31 -10.03 -9.58
CA ASN A 387 12.80 -9.65 -10.92
C ASN A 387 12.54 -10.70 -12.03
N ARG A 388 11.67 -11.70 -11.80
CA ARG A 388 11.26 -12.68 -12.82
C ARG A 388 9.78 -12.59 -13.14
N ILE A 389 9.41 -12.96 -14.36
CA ILE A 389 8.02 -13.14 -14.77
C ILE A 389 7.59 -14.55 -14.36
N THR A 390 6.52 -14.66 -13.57
CA THR A 390 6.04 -15.95 -13.06
C THR A 390 4.86 -16.50 -13.87
N ALA A 391 4.74 -17.83 -13.96
CA ALA A 391 3.70 -18.50 -14.75
C ALA A 391 2.26 -17.96 -14.51
N SER A 392 1.93 -17.60 -13.26
CA SER A 392 0.62 -17.05 -12.86
C SER A 392 0.21 -15.75 -13.59
N VAL A 393 1.14 -15.03 -14.21
CA VAL A 393 0.85 -13.81 -14.99
C VAL A 393 0.85 -14.02 -16.50
N PHE A 394 1.26 -15.20 -17.01
CA PHE A 394 1.48 -15.45 -18.43
C PHE A 394 0.23 -15.21 -19.27
N GLY A 395 -0.91 -15.74 -18.85
CA GLY A 395 -2.17 -15.52 -19.55
C GLY A 395 -2.51 -14.04 -19.69
N ARG A 396 -2.25 -13.24 -18.66
CA ARG A 396 -2.53 -11.80 -18.73
C ARG A 396 -1.60 -11.06 -19.67
N ILE A 397 -0.32 -11.42 -19.69
CA ILE A 397 0.65 -10.87 -20.67
C ILE A 397 0.21 -11.23 -22.09
N CYS A 398 -0.15 -12.50 -22.32
CA CYS A 398 -0.52 -12.99 -23.65
C CYS A 398 -1.81 -12.37 -24.21
N HIS A 399 -2.71 -11.93 -23.32
CA HIS A 399 -3.96 -11.24 -23.67
C HIS A 399 -3.85 -9.70 -23.68
N LEU A 400 -2.67 -9.12 -23.44
CA LEU A 400 -2.50 -7.66 -23.53
C LEU A 400 -2.79 -7.19 -24.95
N ARG A 401 -3.68 -6.20 -25.08
CA ARG A 401 -3.88 -5.48 -26.35
C ARG A 401 -2.80 -4.40 -26.48
N GLU A 402 -2.44 -4.04 -27.70
CA GLU A 402 -1.43 -2.99 -27.98
C GLU A 402 -1.69 -1.70 -27.20
N LYS A 403 -2.96 -1.26 -27.12
CA LYS A 403 -3.35 -0.01 -26.44
C LYS A 403 -3.49 -0.13 -24.91
N THR A 404 -3.38 -1.33 -24.34
CA THR A 404 -3.55 -1.54 -22.89
C THR A 404 -2.32 -1.02 -22.13
N ASN A 405 -2.49 -0.16 -21.14
CA ASN A 405 -1.35 0.33 -20.34
C ASN A 405 -0.64 -0.82 -19.59
N ARG A 406 0.65 -1.04 -19.87
CA ARG A 406 1.47 -2.12 -19.29
C ARG A 406 1.91 -1.87 -17.83
N THR A 407 1.74 -0.64 -17.33
CA THR A 407 2.13 -0.25 -15.96
C THR A 407 1.43 -1.08 -14.90
N SER A 408 0.17 -1.47 -15.11
CA SER A 408 -0.59 -2.27 -14.14
C SER A 408 0.00 -3.67 -13.95
N ILE A 409 0.36 -4.33 -15.06
CA ILE A 409 0.91 -5.69 -15.04
C ILE A 409 2.36 -5.69 -14.53
N ILE A 410 3.18 -4.70 -14.89
CA ILE A 410 4.53 -4.53 -14.35
C ILE A 410 4.50 -4.24 -12.84
N LYS A 411 3.57 -3.38 -12.38
CA LYS A 411 3.29 -3.19 -10.94
C LYS A 411 2.98 -4.50 -10.25
N GLN A 412 2.18 -5.33 -10.88
CA GLN A 412 1.86 -6.62 -10.30
C GLN A 412 3.06 -7.56 -10.20
N ILE A 413 3.90 -7.60 -11.24
CA ILE A 413 5.04 -8.52 -11.30
C ILE A 413 6.12 -8.10 -10.30
N PHE A 414 6.53 -6.83 -10.27
CA PHE A 414 7.73 -6.40 -9.50
C PHE A 414 7.44 -5.60 -8.23
N TYR A 415 6.23 -5.06 -8.09
CA TYR A 415 5.92 -4.08 -7.04
C TYR A 415 4.65 -4.40 -6.25
N SER A 416 4.07 -5.60 -6.43
CA SER A 416 2.82 -5.96 -5.76
C SER A 416 3.05 -6.22 -4.28
N THR A 417 2.12 -5.71 -3.47
CA THR A 417 1.96 -6.10 -2.08
C THR A 417 0.93 -7.21 -1.97
N PRO A 418 1.03 -8.13 -0.99
CA PRO A 418 0.05 -9.19 -0.78
C PRO A 418 -1.38 -8.63 -0.69
N ILE A 419 -2.26 -9.08 -1.58
CA ILE A 419 -3.67 -8.69 -1.61
C ILE A 419 -4.45 -9.71 -0.79
N ASN A 420 -5.17 -9.27 0.24
CA ASN A 420 -6.06 -10.13 1.01
C ASN A 420 -7.48 -10.04 0.44
N SER A 421 -7.92 -11.08 -0.27
CA SER A 421 -9.30 -11.26 -0.71
C SER A 421 -9.89 -12.53 -0.09
N LYS A 422 -11.23 -12.60 -0.03
CA LYS A 422 -11.92 -13.81 0.47
C LYS A 422 -11.59 -15.04 -0.38
N ALA A 423 -11.48 -14.89 -1.69
CA ALA A 423 -11.13 -15.97 -2.60
C ALA A 423 -9.69 -16.45 -2.37
N ILE A 424 -8.75 -15.53 -2.14
CA ILE A 424 -7.35 -15.88 -1.83
C ILE A 424 -7.26 -16.59 -0.48
N SER A 425 -7.96 -16.09 0.54
CA SER A 425 -7.98 -16.73 1.87
C SER A 425 -8.58 -18.14 1.80
N TYR A 426 -9.69 -18.29 1.07
CA TYR A 426 -10.32 -19.60 0.82
C TYR A 426 -9.39 -20.56 0.07
N GLY A 427 -8.61 -20.08 -0.91
CA GLY A 427 -7.59 -20.88 -1.58
C GLY A 427 -6.55 -21.39 -0.59
N VAL A 428 -5.91 -20.48 0.16
CA VAL A 428 -4.86 -20.82 1.13
C VAL A 428 -5.38 -21.78 2.23
N GLU A 429 -6.62 -21.61 2.69
CA GLU A 429 -7.20 -22.47 3.73
C GLU A 429 -7.52 -23.89 3.25
N ASN A 430 -7.81 -24.06 1.94
CA ASN A 430 -8.32 -25.33 1.40
C ASN A 430 -7.35 -26.06 0.46
N GLU A 431 -6.23 -25.45 0.09
CA GLU A 431 -5.25 -26.05 -0.82
C GLU A 431 -4.75 -27.41 -0.30
N GLU A 432 -4.36 -27.49 0.97
CA GLU A 432 -3.88 -28.74 1.58
C GLU A 432 -4.99 -29.81 1.65
N ILE A 433 -6.25 -29.38 1.87
CA ILE A 433 -7.41 -30.29 1.90
C ILE A 433 -7.66 -30.85 0.50
N ALA A 434 -7.59 -30.00 -0.53
CA ALA A 434 -7.75 -30.39 -1.92
C ALA A 434 -6.66 -31.36 -2.37
N ILE A 435 -5.40 -31.12 -2.00
CA ILE A 435 -4.27 -32.02 -2.28
C ILE A 435 -4.52 -33.38 -1.64
N LYS A 436 -4.81 -33.45 -0.33
CA LYS A 436 -5.06 -34.72 0.35
C LYS A 436 -6.21 -35.51 -0.25
N ARG A 437 -7.29 -34.82 -0.65
CA ARG A 437 -8.43 -35.46 -1.31
C ARG A 437 -8.05 -36.00 -2.69
N PHE A 438 -7.29 -35.22 -3.46
CA PHE A 438 -6.78 -35.64 -4.76
C PHE A 438 -5.81 -36.83 -4.64
N GLU A 439 -4.93 -36.86 -3.64
CA GLU A 439 -4.05 -38.00 -3.36
C GLU A 439 -4.84 -39.30 -3.14
N MET A 440 -5.94 -39.22 -2.37
CA MET A 440 -6.82 -40.36 -2.13
C MET A 440 -7.55 -40.83 -3.41
N GLU A 441 -8.03 -39.90 -4.23
CA GLU A 441 -8.76 -40.24 -5.47
C GLU A 441 -7.83 -40.78 -6.57
N LEU A 442 -6.61 -40.27 -6.68
CA LEU A 442 -5.62 -40.73 -7.66
C LEU A 442 -4.85 -41.97 -7.20
N GLY A 443 -4.78 -42.22 -5.89
CA GLY A 443 -3.96 -43.29 -5.32
C GLY A 443 -2.46 -43.02 -5.40
N ALA A 444 -2.05 -41.75 -5.49
CA ALA A 444 -0.66 -41.33 -5.60
C ALA A 444 -0.38 -40.12 -4.70
N LYS A 445 0.81 -40.10 -4.11
CA LYS A 445 1.25 -39.01 -3.22
C LYS A 445 1.70 -37.80 -4.03
N VAL A 446 1.34 -36.61 -3.55
CA VAL A 446 1.76 -35.32 -4.10
C VAL A 446 2.83 -34.74 -3.18
N ASP A 447 4.06 -34.66 -3.69
CA ASP A 447 5.18 -34.06 -2.97
C ASP A 447 5.18 -32.54 -3.18
N SER A 448 5.52 -31.81 -2.10
CA SER A 448 5.68 -30.36 -2.16
C SER A 448 6.91 -29.98 -2.99
N CYS A 449 6.80 -28.94 -3.79
CA CYS A 449 7.92 -28.39 -4.57
C CYS A 449 8.15 -26.89 -4.31
N GLY A 450 9.33 -26.41 -4.66
CA GLY A 450 9.72 -25.01 -4.58
C GLY A 450 9.47 -24.21 -5.85
N PHE A 451 10.40 -23.32 -6.16
CA PHE A 451 10.40 -22.45 -7.33
C PHE A 451 11.35 -22.99 -8.39
N PHE A 452 10.85 -23.10 -9.61
CA PHE A 452 11.62 -23.51 -10.78
C PHE A 452 11.98 -22.28 -11.61
N ILE A 453 13.24 -22.19 -12.02
CA ILE A 453 13.74 -21.18 -12.96
C ILE A 453 13.85 -21.85 -14.34
N CYS A 454 13.41 -21.15 -15.38
CA CYS A 454 13.57 -21.66 -16.74
C CYS A 454 15.04 -21.62 -17.15
N GLU A 455 15.59 -22.77 -17.52
CA GLU A 455 17.00 -22.92 -17.86
C GLU A 455 17.40 -22.04 -19.06
N GLU A 456 16.62 -22.09 -20.14
CA GLU A 456 16.88 -21.32 -21.36
C GLU A 456 16.56 -19.83 -21.19
N TYR A 457 15.59 -19.49 -20.33
CA TYR A 457 15.08 -18.13 -20.14
C TYR A 457 15.02 -17.78 -18.66
N CYS A 458 16.17 -17.51 -18.05
CA CYS A 458 16.31 -17.26 -16.60
C CYS A 458 15.42 -16.14 -16.03
N PHE A 459 14.84 -15.28 -16.87
CA PHE A 459 13.85 -14.28 -16.48
C PHE A 459 12.43 -14.85 -16.24
N LEU A 460 12.21 -16.13 -16.54
CA LEU A 460 10.95 -16.85 -16.32
C LEU A 460 11.07 -17.81 -15.14
N GLY A 461 9.98 -17.99 -14.40
CA GLY A 461 9.91 -19.01 -13.36
C GLY A 461 8.50 -19.44 -12.97
N ALA A 462 8.41 -20.52 -12.22
CA ALA A 462 7.15 -21.17 -11.88
C ALA A 462 7.18 -21.78 -10.47
N SER A 463 6.01 -21.80 -9.82
CA SER A 463 5.76 -22.59 -8.61
C SER A 463 4.48 -23.39 -8.86
N PRO A 464 4.59 -24.68 -9.21
CA PRO A 464 3.47 -25.61 -9.14
C PRO A 464 3.01 -25.79 -7.69
N ASP A 465 1.77 -26.24 -7.48
CA ASP A 465 1.25 -26.51 -6.13
C ASP A 465 1.73 -27.88 -5.60
N GLY A 466 2.16 -28.78 -6.49
CA GLY A 466 2.82 -30.03 -6.12
C GLY A 466 3.38 -30.80 -7.31
N VAL A 467 4.07 -31.91 -7.02
CA VAL A 467 4.63 -32.82 -8.02
C VAL A 467 4.41 -34.27 -7.59
N ILE A 468 4.02 -35.12 -8.52
CA ILE A 468 3.84 -36.56 -8.29
C ILE A 468 5.03 -37.30 -8.92
N GLN A 469 5.78 -38.05 -8.10
CA GLN A 469 6.90 -38.89 -8.53
C GLN A 469 7.91 -38.17 -9.43
N ASN A 470 8.13 -36.87 -9.20
CA ASN A 470 8.95 -35.99 -10.05
C ASN A 470 8.58 -36.00 -11.55
N THR A 471 7.37 -36.42 -11.93
CA THR A 471 6.97 -36.65 -13.33
C THR A 471 5.80 -35.77 -13.72
N PHE A 472 4.79 -35.65 -12.85
CA PHE A 472 3.57 -34.90 -13.13
C PHE A 472 3.43 -33.71 -12.20
N LEU A 473 3.02 -32.57 -12.73
CA LEU A 473 2.71 -31.39 -11.93
C LEU A 473 1.28 -31.45 -11.40
N VAL A 474 1.04 -30.74 -10.31
CA VAL A 474 -0.30 -30.51 -9.75
C VAL A 474 -0.50 -29.01 -9.58
N GLU A 475 -1.65 -28.52 -10.06
CA GLU A 475 -2.11 -27.15 -9.89
C GLU A 475 -3.52 -27.18 -9.28
N VAL A 476 -3.69 -26.57 -8.13
CA VAL A 476 -4.93 -26.58 -7.36
C VAL A 476 -5.65 -25.23 -7.52
N LYS A 477 -6.96 -25.30 -7.73
CA LYS A 477 -7.85 -24.13 -7.76
C LYS A 477 -9.10 -24.36 -6.91
N CYS A 478 -9.12 -23.73 -5.74
CA CYS A 478 -10.27 -23.70 -4.86
C CYS A 478 -11.27 -22.62 -5.34
N LEU A 479 -12.44 -23.03 -5.84
CA LEU A 479 -13.40 -22.18 -6.55
C LEU A 479 -14.36 -21.45 -5.59
N TYR A 480 -13.88 -20.39 -4.93
CA TYR A 480 -14.63 -19.65 -3.90
C TYR A 480 -16.05 -19.19 -4.30
N SER A 481 -16.25 -18.77 -5.56
CA SER A 481 -17.55 -18.26 -6.06
C SER A 481 -18.64 -19.33 -6.07
N ILE A 482 -18.25 -20.60 -6.16
CA ILE A 482 -19.17 -21.75 -6.24
C ILE A 482 -18.86 -22.80 -5.17
N ARG A 483 -18.19 -22.40 -4.09
CA ARG A 483 -17.71 -23.30 -3.03
C ARG A 483 -18.80 -24.20 -2.45
N ASP A 484 -20.04 -23.74 -2.43
CA ASP A 484 -21.21 -24.44 -1.91
C ASP A 484 -22.00 -25.22 -2.98
N LYS A 485 -21.46 -25.36 -4.20
CA LYS A 485 -22.11 -26.04 -5.32
C LYS A 485 -21.21 -27.15 -5.89
N LYS A 486 -21.82 -28.17 -6.49
CA LYS A 486 -21.11 -29.18 -7.29
C LYS A 486 -20.57 -28.60 -8.59
N ILE A 487 -19.33 -28.90 -8.95
CA ILE A 487 -18.66 -28.35 -10.13
C ILE A 487 -19.43 -28.66 -11.42
N ARG A 488 -19.80 -29.94 -11.65
CA ARG A 488 -20.52 -30.35 -12.86
C ARG A 488 -21.92 -29.75 -12.98
N ALA A 489 -22.59 -29.49 -11.86
CA ALA A 489 -23.91 -28.84 -11.88
C ALA A 489 -23.79 -27.41 -12.40
N VAL A 490 -22.79 -26.66 -11.90
CA VAL A 490 -22.53 -25.29 -12.38
C VAL A 490 -22.15 -25.29 -13.86
N LEU A 491 -21.32 -26.23 -14.32
CA LEU A 491 -20.90 -26.29 -15.73
C LEU A 491 -22.06 -26.51 -16.73
N ARG A 492 -23.18 -27.10 -16.28
CA ARG A 492 -24.38 -27.29 -17.10
C ARG A 492 -25.26 -26.03 -17.18
N GLU A 493 -25.21 -25.19 -16.16
CA GLU A 493 -26.06 -23.99 -16.04
C GLU A 493 -25.33 -22.71 -16.48
N GLU A 494 -24.04 -22.60 -16.18
CA GLU A 494 -23.23 -21.40 -16.36
C GLU A 494 -21.90 -21.71 -17.06
N ASN A 495 -21.49 -20.87 -18.01
CA ASN A 495 -20.22 -21.04 -18.73
C ASN A 495 -19.12 -20.06 -18.26
N ASN A 496 -19.07 -19.72 -16.98
CA ASN A 496 -18.13 -18.70 -16.45
C ASN A 496 -16.90 -19.26 -15.72
N LEU A 497 -16.72 -20.58 -15.69
CA LEU A 497 -15.56 -21.23 -15.08
C LEU A 497 -14.37 -21.34 -16.06
N CYS A 498 -13.22 -21.76 -15.53
CA CYS A 498 -12.00 -22.02 -16.31
C CYS A 498 -12.07 -23.29 -17.17
N VAL A 499 -13.05 -24.15 -16.92
CA VAL A 499 -13.30 -25.40 -17.63
C VAL A 499 -14.68 -25.42 -18.27
N THR A 500 -14.89 -26.34 -19.21
CA THR A 500 -16.16 -26.66 -19.89
C THR A 500 -16.39 -28.16 -19.92
N LEU A 501 -17.60 -28.57 -20.29
CA LEU A 501 -17.89 -29.96 -20.66
C LEU A 501 -17.75 -30.10 -22.18
N ASN A 502 -17.03 -31.11 -22.64
CA ASN A 502 -16.96 -31.48 -24.05
C ASN A 502 -18.22 -32.28 -24.47
N SER A 503 -18.27 -32.74 -25.73
CA SER A 503 -19.36 -33.57 -26.27
C SER A 503 -19.63 -34.85 -25.49
N ASP A 504 -18.60 -35.39 -24.82
CA ASP A 504 -18.65 -36.63 -24.06
C ASP A 504 -18.93 -36.40 -22.56
N ASN A 505 -19.32 -35.17 -22.17
CA ASN A 505 -19.47 -34.73 -20.78
C ASN A 505 -18.19 -34.86 -19.93
N ALA A 506 -17.01 -34.88 -20.55
CA ALA A 506 -15.73 -34.79 -19.86
C ALA A 506 -15.34 -33.33 -19.63
N ILE A 507 -14.69 -33.06 -18.49
CA ILE A 507 -14.25 -31.71 -18.13
C ILE A 507 -12.97 -31.38 -18.90
N GLU A 508 -12.98 -30.26 -19.63
CA GLU A 508 -11.83 -29.76 -20.38
C GLU A 508 -11.50 -28.31 -19.98
N ILE A 509 -10.22 -27.93 -20.01
CA ILE A 509 -9.83 -26.55 -19.75
C ILE A 509 -10.07 -25.67 -20.99
N LYS A 510 -10.64 -24.49 -20.78
CA LYS A 510 -10.75 -23.48 -21.84
C LYS A 510 -9.35 -23.01 -22.24
N LYS A 511 -8.91 -23.31 -23.47
CA LYS A 511 -7.57 -22.92 -23.97
C LYS A 511 -7.29 -21.41 -23.94
N LYS A 512 -8.34 -20.57 -23.97
CA LYS A 512 -8.23 -19.10 -23.85
C LYS A 512 -8.17 -18.61 -22.39
N HIS A 513 -8.37 -19.47 -21.40
CA HIS A 513 -8.39 -19.06 -20.00
C HIS A 513 -6.97 -18.90 -19.43
N ASN A 514 -6.77 -17.92 -18.54
CA ASN A 514 -5.45 -17.58 -17.99
C ASN A 514 -4.73 -18.78 -17.33
N TYR A 515 -5.48 -19.71 -16.71
CA TYR A 515 -4.91 -20.92 -16.11
C TYR A 515 -4.29 -21.87 -17.13
N TYR A 516 -4.80 -21.94 -18.37
CA TYR A 516 -4.17 -22.75 -19.41
C TYR A 516 -2.76 -22.23 -19.73
N PHE A 517 -2.61 -20.91 -19.88
CA PHE A 517 -1.30 -20.27 -20.09
C PHE A 517 -0.37 -20.46 -18.90
N GLN A 518 -0.88 -20.41 -17.67
CA GLN A 518 -0.10 -20.67 -16.47
C GLN A 518 0.44 -22.11 -16.46
N ILE A 519 -0.41 -23.09 -16.71
CA ILE A 519 -0.06 -24.51 -16.67
C ILE A 519 0.89 -24.87 -17.80
N GLN A 520 0.65 -24.37 -19.02
CA GLN A 520 1.59 -24.53 -20.13
C GLN A 520 2.95 -23.91 -19.81
N GLY A 521 2.97 -22.77 -19.11
CA GLY A 521 4.19 -22.18 -18.58
C GLY A 521 4.91 -23.06 -17.57
N GLN A 522 4.19 -23.58 -16.57
CA GLN A 522 4.74 -24.50 -15.57
C GLN A 522 5.34 -25.77 -16.21
N LEU A 523 4.65 -26.38 -17.18
CA LEU A 523 5.11 -27.58 -17.88
C LEU A 523 6.43 -27.35 -18.64
N ASN A 524 6.55 -26.21 -19.34
CA ASN A 524 7.77 -25.88 -20.06
C ASN A 524 8.92 -25.51 -19.11
N ILE A 525 8.65 -24.75 -18.06
CA ILE A 525 9.69 -24.30 -17.09
C ILE A 525 10.21 -25.46 -16.25
N CYS A 526 9.34 -26.37 -15.80
CA CYS A 526 9.72 -27.51 -14.96
C CYS A 526 10.14 -28.74 -15.78
N ASN A 527 10.13 -28.63 -17.11
CA ASN A 527 10.36 -29.71 -18.08
C ASN A 527 9.55 -30.99 -17.78
N LYS A 528 8.23 -30.85 -17.66
CA LYS A 528 7.28 -31.96 -17.42
C LYS A 528 6.25 -32.04 -18.54
N ASP A 529 5.72 -33.23 -18.79
CA ASP A 529 4.79 -33.47 -19.92
C ASP A 529 3.31 -33.40 -19.55
N LEU A 530 2.97 -33.47 -18.27
CA LEU A 530 1.59 -33.52 -17.79
C LEU A 530 1.42 -32.74 -16.48
N CYS A 531 0.31 -32.01 -16.37
CA CYS A 531 -0.15 -31.37 -15.15
C CYS A 531 -1.60 -31.75 -14.87
N TYR A 532 -1.89 -32.11 -13.62
CA TYR A 532 -3.25 -32.26 -13.13
C TYR A 532 -3.76 -30.92 -12.59
N LEU A 533 -4.77 -30.36 -13.26
CA LEU A 533 -5.51 -29.23 -12.72
C LEU A 533 -6.63 -29.77 -11.82
N VAL A 534 -6.49 -29.55 -10.51
CA VAL A 534 -7.44 -29.95 -9.48
C VAL A 534 -8.38 -28.78 -9.17
N LEU A 535 -9.68 -29.01 -9.29
CA LEU A 535 -10.74 -28.05 -8.98
C LEU A 535 -11.44 -28.49 -7.70
N PHE A 536 -11.49 -27.59 -6.71
CA PHE A 536 -12.02 -27.92 -5.39
C PHE A 536 -13.15 -26.95 -4.95
N THR A 537 -14.23 -27.53 -4.44
CA THR A 537 -15.31 -26.84 -3.71
C THR A 537 -15.50 -27.49 -2.33
N ASP A 538 -16.31 -26.90 -1.46
CA ASP A 538 -16.68 -27.53 -0.18
C ASP A 538 -17.54 -28.80 -0.39
N VAL A 539 -18.02 -29.05 -1.62
CA VAL A 539 -18.93 -30.16 -1.96
C VAL A 539 -18.20 -31.30 -2.66
N ASP A 540 -17.42 -31.00 -3.69
CA ASP A 540 -16.78 -31.99 -4.56
C ASP A 540 -15.40 -31.55 -5.07
N LEU A 541 -14.67 -32.52 -5.62
CA LEU A 541 -13.38 -32.35 -6.28
C LEU A 541 -13.49 -32.97 -7.68
N GLU A 542 -12.98 -32.27 -8.68
CA GLU A 542 -12.82 -32.77 -10.05
C GLU A 542 -11.43 -32.39 -10.53
N TYR A 543 -10.85 -33.15 -11.46
CA TYR A 543 -9.55 -32.82 -12.02
C TYR A 543 -9.47 -33.11 -13.51
N VAL A 544 -8.59 -32.39 -14.21
CA VAL A 544 -8.33 -32.57 -15.64
C VAL A 544 -6.83 -32.69 -15.88
N SER A 545 -6.44 -33.64 -16.72
CA SER A 545 -5.06 -33.82 -17.16
C SER A 545 -4.75 -32.92 -18.36
N ILE A 546 -3.74 -32.08 -18.23
CA ILE A 546 -3.32 -31.13 -19.27
C ILE A 546 -1.91 -31.51 -19.72
N ARG A 547 -1.77 -31.84 -21.01
CA ARG A 547 -0.48 -32.18 -21.63
C ARG A 547 0.28 -30.93 -22.07
N LYS A 548 1.61 -31.03 -22.08
CA LYS A 548 2.51 -30.01 -22.63
C LYS A 548 2.20 -29.81 -24.11
N ASP A 549 1.92 -28.55 -24.47
CA ASP A 549 1.62 -28.12 -25.83
C ASP A 549 2.78 -27.24 -26.31
N ALA A 550 3.80 -27.90 -26.88
CA ALA A 550 5.03 -27.25 -27.31
C ALA A 550 4.78 -26.23 -28.43
N GLU A 551 3.83 -26.52 -29.34
CA GLU A 551 3.45 -25.61 -30.41
C GLU A 551 2.80 -24.34 -29.84
N PHE A 552 1.85 -24.49 -28.91
CA PHE A 552 1.22 -23.35 -28.26
C PHE A 552 2.22 -22.53 -27.44
N TRP A 553 3.16 -23.17 -26.75
CA TRP A 553 4.23 -22.48 -26.04
C TRP A 553 5.10 -21.65 -26.99
N ASN A 554 5.63 -22.27 -28.04
CA ASN A 554 6.56 -21.63 -28.97
C ASN A 554 5.90 -20.55 -29.83
N ASN A 555 4.62 -20.73 -30.21
CA ASN A 555 3.94 -19.82 -31.13
C ASN A 555 3.10 -18.75 -30.41
N SER A 556 2.54 -19.04 -29.23
CA SER A 556 1.55 -18.17 -28.59
C SER A 556 1.99 -17.55 -27.26
N ILE A 557 2.84 -18.23 -26.49
CA ILE A 557 3.24 -17.78 -25.15
C ILE A 557 4.64 -17.13 -25.17
N LEU A 558 5.66 -17.92 -25.52
CA LEU A 558 7.06 -17.53 -25.39
C LEU A 558 7.42 -16.24 -26.15
N PRO A 559 6.99 -16.03 -27.42
CA PRO A 559 7.31 -14.80 -28.15
C PRO A 559 6.78 -13.55 -27.44
N LYS A 560 5.55 -13.63 -26.91
CA LYS A 560 4.93 -12.51 -26.18
C LYS A 560 5.61 -12.25 -24.85
N LEU A 561 6.09 -13.28 -24.16
CA LEU A 561 6.85 -13.13 -22.92
C LEU A 561 8.22 -12.51 -23.17
N LYS A 562 8.93 -12.93 -24.23
CA LYS A 562 10.21 -12.35 -24.66
C LYS A 562 10.07 -10.88 -25.01
N GLU A 563 9.11 -10.56 -25.88
CA GLU A 563 8.83 -9.18 -26.26
C GLU A 563 8.47 -8.33 -25.03
N PHE A 564 7.63 -8.86 -24.15
CA PHE A 564 7.24 -8.14 -22.93
C PHE A 564 8.44 -7.92 -22.00
N TRP A 565 9.33 -8.91 -21.89
CA TRP A 565 10.56 -8.80 -21.11
C TRP A 565 11.47 -7.72 -21.65
N GLU A 566 11.81 -7.78 -22.94
CA GLU A 566 12.75 -6.88 -23.59
C GLU A 566 12.26 -5.43 -23.66
N LYS A 567 10.97 -5.23 -23.98
CA LYS A 567 10.41 -3.88 -24.19
C LYS A 567 9.96 -3.20 -22.90
N TYR A 568 9.51 -3.96 -21.90
CA TYR A 568 8.85 -3.38 -20.72
C TYR A 568 9.50 -3.79 -19.40
N ALA A 569 9.74 -5.08 -19.19
CA ALA A 569 10.16 -5.58 -17.89
C ALA A 569 11.63 -5.26 -17.57
N LEU A 570 12.54 -5.61 -18.49
CA LEU A 570 13.97 -5.40 -18.34
C LEU A 570 14.33 -3.90 -18.30
N PRO A 571 13.76 -3.02 -19.15
CA PRO A 571 13.96 -1.58 -19.02
C PRO A 571 13.47 -1.02 -17.67
N GLU A 572 12.33 -1.48 -17.17
CA GLU A 572 11.83 -1.05 -15.84
C GLU A 572 12.74 -1.55 -14.71
N LEU A 573 13.33 -2.74 -14.83
CA LEU A 573 14.28 -3.23 -13.82
C LEU A 573 15.60 -2.45 -13.85
N ALA A 574 16.06 -2.06 -15.04
CA ALA A 574 17.28 -1.29 -15.25
C ALA A 574 17.15 0.18 -14.84
N ASP A 575 15.99 0.79 -15.10
CA ASP A 575 15.67 2.17 -14.73
C ASP A 575 14.27 2.27 -14.08
N PRO A 576 14.11 1.91 -12.79
CA PRO A 576 12.80 1.81 -12.12
C PRO A 576 11.95 3.08 -12.17
N ARG A 577 11.03 3.19 -13.13
CA ARG A 577 10.16 4.37 -13.33
C ARG A 577 8.93 4.33 -12.43
N ILE A 578 8.42 3.15 -12.14
CA ILE A 578 7.20 2.97 -11.35
C ILE A 578 7.36 3.45 -9.89
N PRO A 579 8.46 3.16 -9.17
CA PRO A 579 8.71 3.72 -7.84
C PRO A 579 8.80 5.25 -7.84
N ARG A 580 9.22 5.85 -8.96
CA ARG A 580 9.27 7.31 -9.18
C ARG A 580 7.91 7.91 -9.58
N GLY A 581 6.89 7.08 -9.78
CA GLY A 581 5.53 7.52 -10.14
C GLY A 581 5.34 7.81 -11.63
N LEU A 582 6.25 7.33 -12.48
CA LEU A 582 6.20 7.43 -13.94
C LEU A 582 5.56 6.16 -14.55
N ASN A 583 5.08 6.26 -15.79
CA ASN A 583 4.62 5.10 -16.55
C ASN A 583 5.81 4.32 -17.10
N VAL A 584 5.61 3.03 -17.39
CA VAL A 584 6.60 2.21 -18.10
C VAL A 584 6.86 2.84 -19.47
N SER A 585 8.13 3.07 -19.82
CA SER A 585 8.50 3.52 -21.17
C SER A 585 8.23 2.38 -22.16
N ASP A 586 7.43 2.63 -23.18
CA ASP A 586 7.45 1.81 -24.39
C ASP A 586 8.66 2.27 -25.20
N ARG A 587 9.61 1.37 -25.54
CA ARG A 587 10.48 1.61 -26.69
C ARG A 587 9.75 1.00 -27.89
N SER A 588 8.92 1.81 -28.55
CA SER A 588 8.66 1.60 -29.98
C SER A 588 9.67 2.41 -30.76
#